data_AF-A0A2V5ZI16-F1
#
_entry.id   AF-A0A2V5ZI16-F1
#
_cell.length_a   1.000
_cell.length_b   1.000
_cell.length_c   1.000
_cell.angle_alpha   90.00
_cell.angle_beta   90.00
_cell.angle_gamma   90.00
#
_symmetry.space_group_name_H-M   'P 1'
#
loop_
_entity.id
_entity.type
_entity.pdbx_description
1 polymer ?
#
loop_
_entity_poly.entity_id
_entity_poly.type
_entity_poly.pdbx_seq_one_letter_code
_entity_poly.pdbx_strand_id
1 'polypeptide(L)'
;MKKQLIVIGITFACTAAVSADTIKATVNGMVCSFCATGIEKTFKAQPEIKAVNVDLNHKLVTVTTKEGQTLDDKKLTQLLKNSGYSVASIQHAK
;
A
#
# COMPACT_ATOMS: atom_id res chain seq x y z
N MET A 1 -39.15 40.68 -22.42
CA MET A 1 -39.28 40.72 -20.94
C MET A 1 -38.80 39.40 -20.36
N LYS A 2 -38.07 39.41 -19.23
CA LYS A 2 -37.92 38.28 -18.27
C LYS A 2 -37.22 37.01 -18.82
N LYS A 3 -36.13 36.49 -18.25
CA LYS A 3 -35.27 36.88 -17.12
C LYS A 3 -33.83 36.40 -17.42
N GLN A 4 -32.83 37.10 -16.89
CA GLN A 4 -31.44 36.61 -16.82
C GLN A 4 -31.25 35.64 -15.63
N LEU A 5 -29.98 35.27 -15.36
CA LEU A 5 -29.49 34.60 -14.13
C LEU A 5 -29.90 33.11 -14.07
N ILE A 6 -29.21 32.13 -13.48
CA ILE A 6 -28.12 32.01 -12.48
C ILE A 6 -27.61 30.54 -12.65
N VAL A 7 -26.36 30.08 -12.42
CA VAL A 7 -25.08 30.67 -12.00
C VAL A 7 -23.94 29.61 -12.09
N ILE A 8 -22.67 29.96 -11.76
CA ILE A 8 -21.52 29.13 -11.25
C ILE A 8 -21.67 27.59 -11.35
N GLY A 9 -20.79 26.84 -12.02
CA GLY A 9 -19.34 26.86 -11.78
C GLY A 9 -18.94 25.91 -10.63
N ILE A 10 -19.35 24.64 -10.70
CA ILE A 10 -18.91 23.61 -9.75
C ILE A 10 -17.97 22.64 -10.46
N THR A 11 -16.68 22.98 -10.38
CA THR A 11 -15.59 22.02 -10.40
C THR A 11 -15.88 20.95 -9.35
N PHE A 12 -16.40 19.79 -9.78
CA PHE A 12 -16.48 18.60 -8.94
C PHE A 12 -15.08 17.97 -8.81
N ALA A 13 -14.15 18.76 -8.26
CA ALA A 13 -12.92 18.26 -7.68
C ALA A 13 -13.33 17.46 -6.44
N CYS A 14 -13.72 16.21 -6.67
CA CYS A 14 -13.94 15.24 -5.62
C CYS A 14 -12.56 14.91 -5.05
N THR A 15 -12.06 15.77 -4.15
CA THR A 15 -10.94 15.49 -3.27
C THR A 15 -11.38 14.37 -2.34
N ALA A 16 -11.30 13.14 -2.85
CA ALA A 16 -11.28 11.96 -2.03
C ALA A 16 -10.16 12.17 -1.02
N ALA A 17 -10.53 12.26 0.25
CA ALA A 17 -9.57 12.22 1.35
C ALA A 17 -9.01 10.79 1.43
N VAL A 18 -8.07 10.49 0.53
CA VAL A 18 -7.46 9.17 0.46
C VAL A 18 -6.37 9.10 1.51
N SER A 19 -6.77 8.66 2.70
CA SER A 19 -5.89 8.22 3.77
C SER A 19 -4.82 7.26 3.24
N ALA A 20 -3.61 7.34 3.78
CA ALA A 20 -2.60 6.31 3.59
C ALA A 20 -2.97 5.07 4.42
N ASP A 21 -3.12 3.92 3.78
CA ASP A 21 -3.39 2.66 4.47
C ASP A 21 -2.08 2.00 4.93
N THR A 22 -2.09 1.35 6.10
CA THR A 22 -0.95 0.59 6.61
C THR A 22 -1.26 -0.89 6.60
N ILE A 23 -0.61 -1.63 5.71
CA ILE A 23 -0.81 -3.05 5.50
C ILE A 23 0.27 -3.83 6.25
N LYS A 24 -0.13 -4.80 7.07
CA LYS A 24 0.75 -5.67 7.85
C LYS A 24 0.63 -7.09 7.30
N ALA A 25 1.66 -7.55 6.60
CA ALA A 25 1.71 -8.89 6.01
C ALA A 25 2.70 -9.78 6.78
N THR A 26 2.23 -10.87 7.36
CA THR A 26 3.09 -11.91 7.95
C THR A 26 3.56 -12.84 6.84
N VAL A 27 4.86 -13.12 6.75
CA VAL A 27 5.44 -13.94 5.67
C VAL A 27 6.34 -15.05 6.21
N ASN A 28 6.19 -16.24 5.62
CA ASN A 28 7.05 -17.39 5.87
C ASN A 28 8.13 -17.48 4.79
N GLY A 29 9.34 -17.89 5.19
CA GLY A 29 10.52 -18.00 4.33
C GLY A 29 11.56 -16.88 4.48
N MET A 30 11.31 -15.85 5.30
CA MET A 30 12.37 -14.92 5.70
C MET A 30 13.31 -15.59 6.72
N VAL A 31 14.36 -16.24 6.21
CA VAL A 31 15.40 -16.91 7.01
C VAL A 31 16.69 -16.09 7.16
N CYS A 32 16.81 -14.95 6.48
CA CYS A 32 18.07 -14.19 6.43
C CYS A 32 17.87 -12.67 6.47
N SER A 33 18.85 -11.93 7.01
CA SER A 33 18.79 -10.47 7.10
C SER A 33 18.68 -9.79 5.72
N PHE A 34 19.40 -10.34 4.73
CA PHE A 34 19.34 -9.90 3.35
C PHE A 34 17.97 -10.13 2.68
N CYS A 35 17.21 -11.12 3.15
CA CYS A 35 15.89 -11.49 2.64
C CYS A 35 14.89 -10.35 2.95
N ALA A 36 14.94 -9.83 4.18
CA ALA A 36 14.16 -8.66 4.61
C ALA A 36 14.53 -7.41 3.81
N THR A 37 15.81 -7.06 3.70
CA THR A 37 16.26 -5.89 2.92
C THR A 37 15.91 -6.00 1.43
N GLY A 38 15.90 -7.22 0.87
CA GLY A 38 15.47 -7.48 -0.50
C GLY A 38 13.98 -7.19 -0.71
N ILE A 39 13.12 -7.72 0.17
CA ILE A 39 11.68 -7.39 0.18
C ILE A 39 11.49 -5.88 0.33
N GLU A 40 12.13 -5.27 1.31
CA GLU A 40 11.99 -3.85 1.63
C GLU A 40 12.35 -2.96 0.43
N LYS A 41 13.43 -3.26 -0.31
CA LYS A 41 13.78 -2.58 -1.56
C LYS A 41 12.77 -2.80 -2.68
N THR A 42 12.33 -4.04 -2.91
CA THR A 42 11.34 -4.37 -3.97
C THR A 42 10.00 -3.67 -3.76
N PHE A 43 9.54 -3.61 -2.52
CA PHE A 43 8.31 -2.89 -2.16
C PHE A 43 8.52 -1.36 -2.18
N LYS A 44 9.66 -0.84 -1.70
CA LYS A 44 9.99 0.60 -1.76
C LYS A 44 10.20 1.13 -3.19
N ALA A 45 10.48 0.25 -4.16
CA ALA A 45 10.54 0.57 -5.58
C ALA A 45 9.14 0.76 -6.23
N GLN A 46 8.05 0.34 -5.56
CA GLN A 46 6.70 0.51 -6.09
C GLN A 46 6.21 1.97 -5.95
N PRO A 47 5.57 2.55 -6.97
CA PRO A 47 5.12 3.95 -6.93
C PRO A 47 3.98 4.17 -5.92
N GLU A 48 3.27 3.13 -5.53
CA GLU A 48 2.16 3.16 -4.55
C GLU A 48 2.59 3.14 -3.09
N ILE A 49 3.86 2.86 -2.80
CA ILE A 49 4.36 2.64 -1.44
C ILE A 49 5.12 3.88 -0.92
N LYS A 50 4.76 4.32 0.29
CA LYS A 50 5.36 5.46 1.00
C LYS A 50 6.51 5.01 1.90
N ALA A 51 6.30 3.92 2.64
CA ALA A 51 7.29 3.31 3.51
C ALA A 51 7.12 1.79 3.59
N VAL A 52 8.20 1.10 3.92
CA VAL A 52 8.23 -0.33 4.24
C VAL A 52 9.10 -0.50 5.47
N ASN A 53 8.75 -1.43 6.35
CA ASN A 53 9.52 -1.84 7.51
C ASN A 53 9.37 -3.36 7.66
N VAL A 54 10.48 -4.08 7.79
CA VAL A 54 10.49 -5.54 7.89
C VAL A 54 11.06 -6.01 9.23
N ASP A 55 10.22 -6.63 10.05
CA ASP A 55 10.61 -7.27 11.31
C ASP A 55 10.84 -8.77 11.10
N LEU A 56 12.10 -9.18 11.17
CA LEU A 56 12.52 -10.59 11.06
C LEU A 56 12.13 -11.43 12.28
N ASN A 57 12.11 -10.86 13.48
CA ASN A 57 11.79 -11.59 14.72
C ASN A 57 10.31 -12.02 14.69
N HIS A 58 9.44 -11.06 14.35
CA HIS A 58 8.00 -11.29 14.24
C HIS A 58 7.57 -11.82 12.87
N LYS A 59 8.48 -11.92 11.88
CA LYS A 59 8.21 -12.29 10.48
C LYS A 59 7.14 -11.40 9.82
N LEU A 60 7.18 -10.11 10.14
CA LEU A 60 6.15 -9.13 9.82
C LEU A 60 6.69 -8.07 8.86
N VAL A 61 6.05 -7.92 7.71
CA VAL A 61 6.29 -6.85 6.74
C VAL A 61 5.20 -5.80 6.92
N THR A 62 5.56 -4.61 7.36
CA THR A 62 4.64 -3.45 7.42
C THR A 62 4.89 -2.58 6.20
N VAL A 63 3.85 -2.32 5.41
CA VAL A 63 3.85 -1.48 4.21
C VAL A 63 2.89 -0.32 4.45
N THR A 64 3.37 0.91 4.33
CA THR A 64 2.51 2.11 4.33
C THR A 64 2.35 2.58 2.89
N THR A 65 1.13 2.68 2.40
CA THR A 65 0.86 3.19 1.05
C THR A 65 0.96 4.73 1.02
N LYS A 66 0.98 5.31 -0.19
CA LYS A 66 0.88 6.77 -0.35
C LYS A 66 -0.58 7.21 -0.25
N GLU A 67 -0.78 8.44 0.22
CA GLU A 67 -2.06 9.14 0.04
C GLU A 67 -2.45 9.09 -1.44
N GLY A 68 -3.69 8.67 -1.72
CA GLY A 68 -4.19 8.43 -3.07
C GLY A 68 -4.11 6.98 -3.56
N GLN A 69 -3.41 6.07 -2.87
CA GLN A 69 -3.10 4.74 -3.40
C GLN A 69 -3.34 3.61 -2.39
N THR A 70 -4.06 2.58 -2.84
CA THR A 70 -4.29 1.32 -2.14
C THR A 70 -3.49 0.20 -2.81
N LEU A 71 -2.89 -0.69 -2.00
CA LEU A 71 -2.18 -1.87 -2.50
C LEU A 71 -3.09 -3.09 -2.31
N ASP A 72 -3.49 -3.73 -3.42
CA ASP A 72 -4.34 -4.92 -3.39
C ASP A 72 -3.59 -6.14 -2.78
N ASP A 73 -4.25 -6.86 -1.88
CA ASP A 73 -3.72 -8.07 -1.22
C ASP A 73 -3.20 -9.12 -2.21
N LYS A 74 -3.84 -9.24 -3.38
CA LYS A 74 -3.42 -10.15 -4.45
C LYS A 74 -2.10 -9.69 -5.06
N LYS A 75 -1.91 -8.38 -5.24
CA LYS A 75 -0.67 -7.80 -5.78
C LYS A 75 0.49 -7.96 -4.79
N LEU A 76 0.25 -7.70 -3.50
CA LEU A 76 1.23 -7.98 -2.43
C LEU A 76 1.58 -9.47 -2.37
N THR A 77 0.59 -10.36 -2.43
CA THR A 77 0.79 -11.82 -2.42
C THR A 77 1.55 -12.30 -3.66
N GLN A 78 1.24 -11.76 -4.84
CA GLN A 78 1.95 -12.05 -6.09
C GLN A 78 3.43 -11.63 -5.99
N LEU A 79 3.71 -10.39 -5.56
CA LEU A 79 5.09 -9.90 -5.36
C LEU A 79 5.89 -10.80 -4.42
N LEU A 80 5.29 -11.23 -3.30
CA LEU A 80 5.94 -12.11 -2.33
C LEU A 80 6.16 -13.51 -2.88
N LYS A 81 5.16 -14.13 -3.53
CA LYS A 81 5.30 -15.44 -4.17
C LYS A 81 6.33 -15.45 -5.29
N ASN A 82 6.34 -14.43 -6.14
CA ASN A 82 7.35 -14.26 -7.21
C ASN A 82 8.76 -14.05 -6.65
N SER A 83 8.87 -13.54 -5.41
CA SER A 83 10.14 -13.42 -4.66
C SER A 83 10.50 -14.67 -3.85
N GLY A 84 9.71 -15.76 -3.93
CA GLY A 84 9.96 -17.02 -3.22
C GLY A 84 9.35 -17.12 -1.80
N TYR A 85 8.56 -16.15 -1.36
CA TYR A 85 7.98 -16.10 0.00
C TYR A 85 6.51 -16.52 0.01
N SER A 86 6.08 -17.13 1.12
CA SER A 86 4.67 -17.48 1.33
C SER A 86 4.01 -16.51 2.30
N VAL A 87 2.90 -15.89 1.89
CA VAL A 87 2.09 -15.04 2.77
C VAL A 87 1.31 -15.93 3.76
N ALA A 88 1.44 -15.62 5.05
CA ALA A 88 0.75 -16.32 6.14
C ALA A 88 -0.52 -15.58 6.57
N SER A 89 -0.50 -14.24 6.59
CA SER A 89 -1.63 -13.39 6.95
C SER A 89 -1.43 -11.98 6.38
N ILE A 90 -2.53 -11.27 6.11
CA ILE A 90 -2.49 -9.83 5.81
C ILE A 90 -3.56 -9.13 6.67
N GLN A 91 -3.19 -8.02 7.28
CA GLN A 91 -4.05 -7.16 8.09
C GLN A 91 -3.96 -5.73 7.58
N HIS A 92 -5.10 -5.06 7.47
CA HIS A 92 -5.19 -3.66 7.07
C HIS A 92 -5.42 -2.81 8.33
N ALA A 93 -4.46 -1.96 8.66
CA ALA A 93 -4.58 -0.93 9.69
C ALA A 93 -4.88 0.41 9.01
N LYS A 94 -6.09 0.91 9.27
CA LYS A 94 -6.63 2.18 8.79
C LYS A 94 -6.66 3.20 9.92
#